data_AF-A0AAV1ZEL3-F1
#
_entry.id   AF-A0AAV1ZEL3-F1
#
_cell.length_a   1.000
_cell.length_b   1.000
_cell.length_c   1.000
_cell.angle_alpha   90.00
_cell.angle_beta   90.00
_cell.angle_gamma   90.00
#
_symmetry.space_group_name_H-M   'P 1'
#
loop_
_entity.id
_entity.type
_entity.pdbx_description
1 polymer ?
#
loop_
_entity_poly.entity_id
_entity_poly.type
_entity_poly.pdbx_seq_one_letter_code
_entity_poly.pdbx_strand_id
1 'polypeptide(L)'
;MKLTPREQESLLIHQAGYLAQKRLARGCRLNHPEAVALIACQIQEFIRNGDTVVQLMNKGQLLLGRKQVMHGVEDMIHDVQIEATFPDGTKLVTVSHPICRENGDLSLALYGSFLPIPDIDIFQKKEENDDRDSKVRRIIPGGAIPKKGVGSIIINEGRKRVALKIASVCDRPIQIGSHYHFIEVNKDLVFDRAKSYGMRLDIPAGNAVRFEPGEIKTVTLVEIGGGKIITGGNNLCNGPVIKKNLPEIMQRVADFGFGNEIQKDSYPTMPYKIPRFSYILNYGPTTGDKVRLGDTMLIIEIEKDFAVYGDECKFGGGKVLREGMGQASFRLSSQVLDTVITNCIIVDAVQGIVKADVGIKDGKICAIGKAGNPDVMEGVTPGMVVGVSTEVIAGEGHILTAGGIDTHIHFICPQLVRDAIASGMTTMIGGGTGPATGTKATTCSPGPHHIRFMIESTDGFPMNFGFTGKGNTTDFGKLSQSLVEQIEAGAIG
;
A
#
# COMPACT_ATOMS: atom_id res chain seq x y z
N MET A 1 -16.94 30.39 19.44
CA MET A 1 -16.14 29.98 18.27
C MET A 1 -16.85 28.98 17.35
N LYS A 2 -17.84 28.17 17.80
CA LYS A 2 -18.56 27.19 16.94
C LYS A 2 -17.60 26.31 16.10
N LEU A 3 -16.54 25.81 16.76
CA LEU A 3 -15.49 25.04 16.09
C LEU A 3 -16.04 23.71 15.57
N THR A 4 -15.91 23.51 14.27
CA THR A 4 -16.14 22.24 13.59
C THR A 4 -15.05 21.22 13.96
N PRO A 5 -15.28 19.90 13.79
CA PRO A 5 -14.26 18.88 14.04
C PRO A 5 -12.94 19.15 13.28
N ARG A 6 -13.03 19.57 12.01
CA ARG A 6 -11.86 19.94 11.20
C ARG A 6 -11.05 21.09 11.80
N GLU A 7 -11.70 22.10 12.36
CA GLU A 7 -11.02 23.23 13.00
C GLU A 7 -10.36 22.81 14.32
N GLN A 8 -10.97 21.89 15.06
CA GLN A 8 -10.36 21.30 16.26
C GLN A 8 -9.10 20.48 15.90
N GLU A 9 -9.15 19.67 14.83
CA GLU A 9 -7.99 18.93 14.32
C GLU A 9 -6.88 19.86 13.80
N SER A 10 -7.25 20.91 13.07
CA SER A 10 -6.29 21.92 12.58
C SER A 10 -5.58 22.61 13.74
N LEU A 11 -6.29 22.88 14.85
CA LEU A 11 -5.68 23.41 16.06
C LEU A 11 -4.70 22.41 16.70
N LEU A 12 -5.00 21.11 16.71
CA LEU A 12 -4.07 20.07 17.18
C LEU A 12 -2.79 20.01 16.33
N ILE A 13 -2.92 20.11 15.00
CA ILE A 13 -1.78 20.19 14.07
C ILE A 13 -0.93 21.42 14.39
N HIS A 14 -1.55 22.59 14.56
CA HIS A 14 -0.85 23.81 14.93
C HIS A 14 -0.10 23.67 16.27
N GLN A 15 -0.73 23.07 17.30
CA GLN A 15 -0.07 22.83 18.60
C GLN A 15 1.14 21.89 18.48
N ALA A 16 1.03 20.82 17.69
CA ALA A 16 2.15 19.92 17.40
C ALA A 16 3.28 20.64 16.63
N GLY A 17 2.92 21.46 15.63
CA GLY A 17 3.86 22.30 14.90
C GLY A 17 4.58 23.31 15.80
N TYR A 18 3.86 23.99 16.68
CA TYR A 18 4.46 24.95 17.62
C TYR A 18 5.37 24.27 18.65
N LEU A 19 5.04 23.05 19.09
CA LEU A 19 5.95 22.22 19.88
C LEU A 19 7.25 21.93 19.12
N ALA A 20 7.15 21.54 17.85
CA ALA A 20 8.32 21.31 16.99
C ALA A 20 9.13 22.59 16.77
N GLN A 21 8.49 23.76 16.58
CA GLN A 21 9.16 25.05 16.49
C GLN A 21 9.95 25.39 17.76
N LYS A 22 9.38 25.18 18.95
CA LYS A 22 10.11 25.36 20.23
C LYS A 22 11.32 24.44 20.34
N ARG A 23 11.22 23.21 19.86
CA ARG A 23 12.34 22.24 19.81
C ARG A 23 13.41 22.70 18.83
N LEU A 24 13.01 23.13 17.63
CA LEU A 24 13.91 23.67 16.61
C LEU A 24 14.63 24.93 17.11
N ALA A 25 13.92 25.86 17.75
CA ALA A 25 14.46 27.13 18.24
C ALA A 25 15.57 26.96 19.30
N ARG A 26 15.61 25.84 20.01
CA ARG A 26 16.69 25.48 20.95
C ARG A 26 17.72 24.49 20.37
N GLY A 27 17.71 24.28 19.05
CA GLY A 27 18.68 23.44 18.34
C GLY A 27 18.43 21.95 18.40
N CYS A 28 17.20 21.48 18.64
CA CYS A 28 16.90 20.05 18.50
C CYS A 28 16.77 19.68 17.02
N ARG A 29 17.44 18.60 16.60
CA ARG A 29 17.18 17.96 15.30
C ARG A 29 15.84 17.26 15.36
N LEU A 30 14.92 17.62 14.48
CA LEU A 30 13.54 17.13 14.50
C LEU A 30 13.45 15.70 13.97
N ASN A 31 12.62 14.87 14.59
CA ASN A 31 12.26 13.56 14.06
C ASN A 31 11.13 13.67 13.00
N HIS A 32 10.69 12.52 12.46
CA HIS A 32 9.66 12.46 11.43
C HIS A 32 8.35 13.20 11.82
N PRO A 33 7.63 12.85 12.90
CA PRO A 33 6.36 13.51 13.24
C PRO A 33 6.53 15.01 13.55
N GLU A 34 7.65 15.41 14.14
CA GLU A 34 7.94 16.83 14.41
C GLU A 34 8.14 17.63 13.12
N ALA A 35 8.91 17.10 12.17
CA ALA A 35 9.15 17.76 10.89
C ALA A 35 7.84 17.90 10.08
N VAL A 36 7.03 16.84 10.00
CA VAL A 36 5.72 16.88 9.33
C VAL A 36 4.80 17.91 9.99
N ALA A 37 4.70 17.90 11.32
CA ALA A 37 3.85 18.85 12.05
C ALA A 37 4.30 20.30 11.87
N LEU A 38 5.60 20.58 11.89
CA LEU A 38 6.13 21.93 11.65
C LEU A 38 5.80 22.40 10.23
N ILE A 39 6.08 21.58 9.22
CA ILE A 39 5.83 21.94 7.82
C ILE A 39 4.33 22.19 7.63
N ALA A 40 3.46 21.27 8.05
CA ALA A 40 2.00 21.42 7.91
C ALA A 40 1.48 22.68 8.61
N CYS A 41 1.93 22.93 9.85
CA CYS A 41 1.58 24.14 10.61
C CYS A 41 2.01 25.42 9.87
N GLN A 42 3.24 25.48 9.38
CA GLN A 42 3.73 26.66 8.66
C GLN A 42 2.99 26.90 7.35
N ILE A 43 2.64 25.84 6.62
CA ILE A 43 1.79 25.98 5.43
C ILE A 43 0.41 26.56 5.83
N GLN A 44 -0.22 26.11 6.92
CA GLN A 44 -1.49 26.70 7.40
C GLN A 44 -1.35 28.19 7.72
N GLU A 45 -0.28 28.61 8.39
CA GLU A 45 -0.04 30.01 8.74
C GLU A 45 0.19 30.89 7.50
N PHE A 46 0.93 30.39 6.50
CA PHE A 46 1.13 31.12 5.25
C PHE A 46 -0.14 31.21 4.41
N ILE A 47 -0.98 30.16 4.41
CA ILE A 47 -2.32 30.21 3.81
C ILE A 47 -3.15 31.30 4.48
N ARG A 48 -3.13 31.36 5.82
CA ARG A 48 -3.83 32.39 6.58
C ARG A 48 -3.32 33.81 6.25
N ASN A 49 -2.06 33.94 5.85
CA ASN A 49 -1.44 35.18 5.42
C ASN A 49 -1.70 35.54 3.94
N GLY A 50 -2.35 34.66 3.17
CA GLY A 50 -2.75 34.91 1.78
C GLY A 50 -1.76 34.44 0.71
N ASP A 51 -0.75 33.63 1.06
CA ASP A 51 0.13 33.00 0.06
C ASP A 51 -0.69 32.05 -0.85
N THR A 52 -0.31 31.93 -2.12
CA THR A 52 -0.96 31.05 -3.10
C THR A 52 -0.44 29.61 -2.99
N VAL A 53 -1.23 28.64 -3.47
CA VAL A 53 -0.84 27.21 -3.51
C VAL A 53 0.55 27.01 -4.13
N VAL A 54 0.82 27.63 -5.29
CA VAL A 54 2.09 27.48 -6.02
C VAL A 54 3.28 28.02 -5.22
N GLN A 55 3.10 29.14 -4.51
CA GLN A 55 4.14 29.68 -3.64
C GLN A 55 4.44 28.72 -2.50
N LEU A 56 3.40 28.13 -1.90
CA LEU A 56 3.52 27.25 -0.73
C LEU A 56 4.18 25.91 -1.05
N MET A 57 3.93 25.35 -2.24
CA MET A 57 4.61 24.14 -2.70
C MET A 57 6.15 24.31 -2.69
N ASN A 58 6.63 25.49 -3.07
CA ASN A 58 8.05 25.81 -3.08
C ASN A 58 8.55 26.26 -1.71
N LYS A 59 7.78 27.11 -1.01
CA LYS A 59 8.13 27.66 0.31
C LYS A 59 8.26 26.57 1.37
N GLY A 60 7.44 25.52 1.29
CA GLY A 60 7.52 24.36 2.17
C GLY A 60 8.85 23.61 2.09
N GLN A 61 9.50 23.58 0.91
CA GLN A 61 10.83 22.99 0.72
C GLN A 61 11.97 23.84 1.29
N LEU A 62 11.68 25.06 1.74
CA LEU A 62 12.67 25.96 2.32
C LEU A 62 12.75 25.80 3.83
N LEU A 63 11.74 25.23 4.49
CA LEU A 63 11.59 25.32 5.95
C LEU A 63 12.67 24.56 6.71
N LEU A 64 12.93 23.31 6.34
CA LEU A 64 13.84 22.42 7.06
C LEU A 64 14.90 21.85 6.12
N GLY A 65 16.15 21.85 6.57
CA GLY A 65 17.26 21.17 5.91
C GLY A 65 17.66 19.89 6.63
N ARG A 66 18.54 19.10 5.99
CA ARG A 66 19.09 17.85 6.53
C ARG A 66 19.74 18.01 7.90
N LYS A 67 20.36 19.17 8.16
CA LYS A 67 20.98 19.47 9.46
C LYS A 67 19.97 19.75 10.59
N GLN A 68 18.74 20.13 10.25
CA GLN A 68 17.69 20.43 11.22
C GLN A 68 16.81 19.22 11.57
N VAL A 69 17.03 18.08 10.92
CA VAL A 69 16.29 16.84 11.16
C VAL A 69 17.24 15.69 11.52
N MET A 70 16.73 14.65 12.18
CA MET A 70 17.48 13.42 12.45
C MET A 70 17.81 12.68 11.14
N HIS A 71 18.86 11.85 11.15
CA HIS A 71 19.21 11.04 9.98
C HIS A 71 18.09 10.09 9.57
N GLY A 72 17.87 9.95 8.26
CA GLY A 72 16.83 9.09 7.69
C GLY A 72 15.46 9.77 7.60
N VAL A 73 15.24 10.91 8.27
CA VAL A 73 13.99 11.69 8.15
C VAL A 73 13.79 12.19 6.73
N GLU A 74 14.87 12.58 6.05
CA GLU A 74 14.85 12.99 4.65
C GLU A 74 14.42 11.88 3.70
N ASP A 75 14.69 10.62 4.06
CA ASP A 75 14.33 9.45 3.26
C ASP A 75 12.90 8.98 3.53
N MET A 76 12.33 9.33 4.69
CA MET A 76 10.96 8.96 5.09
C MET A 76 9.89 9.96 4.64
N ILE A 77 10.20 11.26 4.57
CA ILE A 77 9.21 12.30 4.21
C ILE A 77 9.25 12.59 2.71
N HIS A 78 8.42 11.87 1.95
CA HIS A 78 8.24 12.13 0.51
C HIS A 78 7.34 13.33 0.23
N ASP A 79 6.23 13.45 0.96
CA ASP A 79 5.26 14.54 0.79
C ASP A 79 4.71 14.95 2.15
N VAL A 80 4.45 16.25 2.32
CA VAL A 80 3.61 16.76 3.41
C VAL A 80 2.39 17.42 2.78
N GLN A 81 1.21 16.93 3.15
CA GLN A 81 -0.07 17.39 2.62
C GLN A 81 -0.88 18.06 3.72
N ILE A 82 -1.45 19.22 3.39
CA ILE A 82 -2.36 19.91 4.30
C ILE A 82 -3.39 20.70 3.52
N GLU A 83 -4.62 20.70 4.01
CA GLU A 83 -5.66 21.58 3.52
C GLU A 83 -5.94 22.70 4.52
N ALA A 84 -6.09 23.92 4.01
CA ALA A 84 -6.59 25.03 4.81
C ALA A 84 -7.42 25.99 3.96
N THR A 85 -8.03 26.97 4.62
CA THR A 85 -8.94 27.94 4.00
C THR A 85 -8.16 29.15 3.50
N PHE A 86 -7.95 29.21 2.19
CA PHE A 86 -7.43 30.39 1.51
C PHE A 86 -8.52 31.48 1.42
N PRO A 87 -8.18 32.71 1.02
CA PRO A 87 -9.17 33.75 0.73
C PRO A 87 -10.24 33.31 -0.30
N ASP A 88 -9.91 32.38 -1.19
CA ASP A 88 -10.79 31.82 -2.22
C ASP A 88 -11.34 30.42 -1.85
N GLY A 89 -11.32 30.06 -0.56
CA GLY A 89 -11.86 28.81 -0.03
C GLY A 89 -10.81 27.73 0.20
N THR A 90 -11.25 26.53 0.59
CA THR A 90 -10.35 25.43 0.94
C THR A 90 -9.58 24.90 -0.27
N LYS A 91 -8.26 24.73 -0.13
CA LYS A 91 -7.41 24.04 -1.12
C LYS A 91 -6.44 23.09 -0.42
N LEU A 92 -6.02 22.05 -1.13
CA LEU A 92 -4.92 21.16 -0.76
C LEU A 92 -3.59 21.74 -1.22
N VAL A 93 -2.60 21.71 -0.33
CA VAL A 93 -1.19 21.96 -0.65
C VAL A 93 -0.41 20.69 -0.41
N THR A 94 0.38 20.28 -1.39
CA THR A 94 1.35 19.17 -1.29
C THR A 94 2.75 19.74 -1.41
N VAL A 95 3.56 19.58 -0.37
CA VAL A 95 4.98 19.91 -0.39
C VAL A 95 5.74 18.62 -0.64
N SER A 96 6.19 18.41 -1.88
CA SER A 96 6.97 17.24 -2.26
C SER A 96 8.45 17.42 -1.94
N HIS A 97 9.08 16.36 -1.42
CA HIS A 97 10.48 16.31 -0.97
C HIS A 97 10.88 17.53 -0.13
N PRO A 98 10.19 17.79 1.01
CA PRO A 98 10.38 19.01 1.78
C PRO A 98 11.80 19.16 2.37
N ILE A 99 12.51 18.04 2.59
CA ILE A 99 13.89 18.04 3.12
C ILE A 99 14.90 17.87 1.99
N CYS A 100 15.00 18.87 1.11
CA CYS A 100 15.85 18.80 -0.09
C CYS A 100 17.17 19.59 0.03
N ARG A 101 17.32 20.40 1.08
CA ARG A 101 18.48 21.28 1.31
C ARG A 101 19.34 20.81 2.47
N GLU A 102 20.59 21.28 2.51
CA GLU A 102 21.45 21.03 3.67
C GLU A 102 20.94 21.79 4.91
N ASN A 103 20.54 23.04 4.71
CA ASN A 103 20.05 23.96 5.72
C ASN A 103 18.72 24.58 5.27
N GLY A 104 17.75 24.63 6.19
CA GLY A 104 16.48 25.35 6.01
C GLY A 104 16.60 26.84 6.32
N ASP A 105 15.60 27.60 5.87
CA ASP A 105 15.36 28.98 6.27
C ASP A 105 14.59 28.98 7.59
N LEU A 106 15.33 29.16 8.68
CA LEU A 106 14.79 29.12 10.04
C LEU A 106 13.86 30.30 10.34
N SER A 107 13.96 31.40 9.59
CA SER A 107 13.03 32.52 9.72
C SER A 107 11.65 32.14 9.20
N LEU A 108 11.61 31.36 8.11
CA LEU A 108 10.37 30.79 7.57
C LEU A 108 9.86 29.64 8.43
N ALA A 109 10.74 28.77 8.96
CA ALA A 109 10.33 27.65 9.81
C ALA A 109 9.69 28.10 11.13
N LEU A 110 10.09 29.29 11.63
CA LEU A 110 9.61 29.88 12.88
C LEU A 110 8.63 31.04 12.65
N TYR A 111 8.11 31.22 11.43
CA TYR A 111 7.16 32.29 11.14
C TYR A 111 5.89 32.17 12.00
N GLY A 112 5.41 33.31 12.47
CA GLY A 112 4.23 33.41 13.36
C GLY A 112 4.44 32.87 14.78
N SER A 113 5.56 32.21 15.08
CA SER A 113 5.82 31.61 16.40
C SER A 113 6.29 32.60 17.45
N PHE A 114 6.87 33.74 17.03
CA PHE A 114 7.55 34.73 17.88
C PHE A 114 8.72 34.16 18.72
N LEU A 115 9.23 32.99 18.34
CA LEU A 115 10.43 32.40 18.96
C LEU A 115 11.71 33.03 18.39
N PRO A 116 12.79 33.10 19.17
CA PRO A 116 14.08 33.55 18.65
C PRO A 116 14.59 32.58 17.58
N ILE A 117 15.11 33.12 16.49
CA ILE A 117 15.72 32.33 15.42
C ILE A 117 17.10 31.87 15.92
N PRO A 118 17.36 30.56 16.02
CA PRO A 118 18.66 30.07 16.45
C PRO A 118 19.74 30.30 15.39
N ASP A 119 20.98 30.43 15.84
CA ASP A 119 22.14 30.32 14.96
C ASP A 119 22.20 28.91 14.36
N ILE A 120 22.50 28.82 13.06
CA ILE A 120 22.53 27.56 12.35
C ILE A 120 23.66 26.62 12.81
N ASP A 121 24.72 27.18 13.39
CA ASP A 121 25.88 26.42 13.84
C ASP A 121 25.57 25.52 15.05
N ILE A 122 24.47 25.78 15.78
CA ILE A 122 24.06 24.91 16.89
C ILE A 122 23.68 23.50 16.44
N PHE A 123 23.29 23.33 15.17
CA PHE A 123 22.96 22.05 14.59
C PHE A 123 24.21 21.30 14.11
N GLN A 124 25.27 22.01 13.72
CA GLN A 124 26.54 21.43 13.28
C GLN A 124 27.32 20.84 14.46
N LYS A 125 27.43 21.60 15.56
CA LYS A 125 28.16 21.17 16.78
C LYS A 125 27.57 19.92 17.43
N LYS A 126 26.30 19.60 17.18
CA LYS A 126 25.66 18.38 17.70
C LYS A 126 25.99 17.14 16.86
N GLU A 127 26.16 17.30 15.56
CA GLU A 127 26.56 16.21 14.65
C GLU A 127 27.97 15.70 14.98
N GLU A 128 28.89 16.61 15.34
CA GLU A 128 30.27 16.26 15.71
C GLU A 128 30.39 15.59 17.08
N ASN A 129 29.50 15.91 18.03
CA ASN A 129 29.55 15.40 19.41
C ASN A 129 28.78 14.07 19.61
N ASP A 130 27.86 13.71 18.71
CA ASP A 130 27.12 12.45 18.80
C ASP A 130 27.86 11.34 18.03
N ASP A 131 28.88 10.76 18.67
CA ASP A 131 29.77 9.70 18.14
C ASP A 131 29.01 8.39 17.75
N ARG A 132 27.71 8.31 18.04
CA ARG A 132 26.81 7.23 17.61
C ARG A 132 26.26 7.44 16.20
N ASP A 133 25.98 8.67 15.78
CA ASP A 133 25.48 8.95 14.43
C ASP A 133 26.60 8.94 13.38
N SER A 134 27.81 9.38 13.75
CA SER A 134 28.96 9.50 12.83
C SER A 134 29.51 8.17 12.32
N LYS A 135 29.36 7.08 13.09
CA LYS A 135 29.87 5.73 12.74
C LYS A 135 28.82 4.82 12.11
N VAL A 136 27.55 5.21 12.16
CA VAL A 136 26.45 4.43 11.57
C VAL A 136 26.42 4.75 10.08
N ARG A 137 26.78 3.77 9.24
CA ARG A 137 26.50 3.81 7.79
C ARG A 137 25.05 4.24 7.61
N ARG A 138 24.81 5.34 6.88
CA ARG A 138 23.48 5.90 6.57
C ARG A 138 22.41 4.80 6.54
N ILE A 139 21.61 4.72 7.61
CA ILE A 139 20.48 3.80 7.70
C ILE A 139 19.34 4.47 6.97
N ILE A 140 18.79 3.79 5.96
CA ILE A 140 17.55 4.19 5.31
C ILE A 140 16.46 3.30 5.90
N PRO A 141 15.57 3.84 6.77
CA PRO A 141 14.49 3.06 7.35
C PRO A 141 13.63 2.41 6.27
N GLY A 142 13.34 1.11 6.41
CA GLY A 142 12.54 0.39 5.40
C GLY A 142 13.22 0.17 4.05
N GLY A 143 14.49 0.56 3.89
CA GLY A 143 15.19 0.53 2.60
C GLY A 143 15.27 -0.86 1.98
N ALA A 144 14.94 -0.97 0.70
CA ALA A 144 15.09 -2.19 -0.10
C ALA A 144 16.48 -2.30 -0.71
N ILE A 145 17.07 -3.50 -0.69
CA ILE A 145 18.39 -3.82 -1.22
C ILE A 145 18.21 -4.87 -2.31
N PRO A 146 18.39 -4.51 -3.60
CA PRO A 146 18.24 -5.45 -4.70
C PRO A 146 19.24 -6.61 -4.61
N LYS A 147 18.83 -7.80 -5.06
CA LYS A 147 19.71 -8.96 -5.19
C LYS A 147 20.95 -8.64 -6.04
N LYS A 148 22.14 -8.91 -5.52
CA LYS A 148 23.41 -8.72 -6.24
C LYS A 148 23.48 -9.61 -7.49
N GLY A 149 24.05 -9.07 -8.57
CA GLY A 149 24.30 -9.82 -9.81
C GLY A 149 23.09 -9.98 -10.74
N VAL A 150 21.89 -9.52 -10.34
CA VAL A 150 20.66 -9.60 -11.17
C VAL A 150 20.11 -8.20 -11.43
N GLY A 151 20.53 -7.58 -12.55
CA GLY A 151 20.18 -6.19 -12.87
C GLY A 151 18.76 -5.98 -13.43
N SER A 152 18.12 -7.03 -13.96
CA SER A 152 16.79 -6.92 -14.58
C SER A 152 16.00 -8.21 -14.46
N ILE A 153 14.68 -8.10 -14.58
CA ILE A 153 13.72 -9.21 -14.56
C ILE A 153 13.07 -9.27 -15.95
N ILE A 154 12.98 -10.47 -16.53
CA ILE A 154 12.24 -10.70 -17.78
C ILE A 154 10.76 -10.89 -17.40
N ILE A 155 9.88 -10.11 -18.03
CA ILE A 155 8.42 -10.27 -17.85
C ILE A 155 7.82 -11.09 -19.00
N ASN A 156 6.71 -11.77 -18.71
CA ASN A 156 5.94 -12.59 -19.66
C ASN A 156 6.84 -13.62 -20.38
N GLU A 157 7.75 -14.25 -19.65
CA GLU A 157 8.70 -15.21 -20.20
C GLU A 157 7.97 -16.41 -20.84
N GLY A 158 8.53 -16.96 -21.92
CA GLY A 158 7.95 -18.13 -22.62
C GLY A 158 6.72 -17.86 -23.50
N ARG A 159 6.10 -16.67 -23.42
CA ARG A 159 4.90 -16.35 -24.21
C ARG A 159 5.22 -15.89 -25.64
N LYS A 160 4.33 -16.20 -26.58
CA LYS A 160 4.41 -15.74 -27.98
C LYS A 160 4.30 -14.23 -28.05
N ARG A 161 5.06 -13.62 -28.97
CA ARG A 161 5.10 -12.18 -29.17
C ARG A 161 4.87 -11.82 -30.63
N VAL A 162 4.29 -10.64 -30.85
CA VAL A 162 4.19 -10.01 -32.16
C VAL A 162 4.41 -8.51 -31.98
N ALA A 163 5.19 -7.89 -32.86
CA ALA A 163 5.32 -6.45 -32.89
C ALA A 163 4.47 -5.90 -34.04
N LEU A 164 3.65 -4.89 -33.74
CA LEU A 164 2.71 -4.26 -34.67
C LEU A 164 2.90 -2.75 -34.68
N LYS A 165 2.85 -2.16 -35.88
CA LYS A 165 2.82 -0.71 -36.07
C LYS A 165 1.38 -0.22 -35.90
N ILE A 166 1.15 0.71 -34.99
CA ILE A 166 -0.18 1.21 -34.63
C ILE A 166 -0.24 2.67 -35.00
N ALA A 167 -1.23 3.07 -35.81
CA ALA A 167 -1.48 4.46 -36.17
C ALA A 167 -2.76 4.97 -35.49
N SER A 168 -2.69 6.14 -34.87
CA SER A 168 -3.85 6.84 -34.33
C SER A 168 -4.45 7.78 -35.38
N VAL A 169 -5.71 7.55 -35.76
CA VAL A 169 -6.49 8.48 -36.60
C VAL A 169 -7.49 9.31 -35.77
N CYS A 170 -7.40 9.22 -34.44
CA CYS A 170 -8.26 9.94 -33.53
C CYS A 170 -7.81 11.41 -33.36
N ASP A 171 -8.77 12.29 -33.11
CA ASP A 171 -8.53 13.70 -32.76
C ASP A 171 -8.23 13.91 -31.27
N ARG A 172 -8.25 12.82 -30.48
CA ARG A 172 -8.00 12.80 -29.04
C ARG A 172 -6.94 11.76 -28.68
N PRO A 173 -6.22 11.95 -27.57
CA PRO A 173 -5.24 10.99 -27.12
C PRO A 173 -5.89 9.67 -26.68
N ILE A 174 -5.26 8.55 -27.02
CA ILE A 174 -5.69 7.20 -26.66
C ILE A 174 -4.60 6.55 -25.81
N GLN A 175 -4.95 5.97 -24.67
CA GLN A 175 -4.00 5.30 -23.78
C GLN A 175 -4.48 3.88 -23.46
N ILE A 176 -3.62 2.90 -23.73
CA ILE A 176 -3.93 1.47 -23.62
C ILE A 176 -3.10 0.85 -22.50
N GLY A 177 -3.78 0.30 -21.49
CA GLY A 177 -3.15 -0.38 -20.35
C GLY A 177 -2.59 -1.76 -20.71
N SER A 178 -1.64 -2.24 -19.90
CA SER A 178 -0.85 -3.44 -20.21
C SER A 178 -1.66 -4.72 -20.42
N HIS A 179 -2.77 -4.88 -19.69
CA HIS A 179 -3.60 -6.09 -19.72
C HIS A 179 -4.88 -5.96 -20.55
N TYR A 180 -5.07 -4.84 -21.25
CA TYR A 180 -6.22 -4.68 -22.12
C TYR A 180 -6.08 -5.59 -23.36
N HIS A 181 -7.16 -6.31 -23.71
CA HIS A 181 -7.21 -7.16 -24.90
C HIS A 181 -7.00 -6.33 -26.16
N PHE A 182 -5.88 -6.51 -26.85
CA PHE A 182 -5.41 -5.50 -27.80
C PHE A 182 -6.31 -5.38 -29.04
N ILE A 183 -6.97 -6.46 -29.44
CA ILE A 183 -7.98 -6.44 -30.51
C ILE A 183 -9.22 -5.59 -30.16
N GLU A 184 -9.51 -5.39 -28.87
CA GLU A 184 -10.69 -4.67 -28.36
C GLU A 184 -10.43 -3.16 -28.20
N VAL A 185 -9.24 -2.65 -28.57
CA VAL A 185 -8.89 -1.23 -28.34
C VAL A 185 -9.70 -0.32 -29.26
N ASN A 186 -9.73 0.98 -28.92
CA ASN A 186 -10.47 2.01 -29.64
C ASN A 186 -10.39 1.83 -31.18
N LYS A 187 -11.55 1.95 -31.84
CA LYS A 187 -11.72 1.84 -33.29
C LYS A 187 -10.84 2.79 -34.10
N ASP A 188 -10.44 3.93 -33.52
CA ASP A 188 -9.60 4.93 -34.18
C ASP A 188 -8.09 4.58 -34.14
N LEU A 189 -7.72 3.41 -33.61
CA LEU A 189 -6.39 2.84 -33.79
C LEU A 189 -6.41 1.86 -34.96
N VAL A 190 -5.53 2.09 -35.93
CA VAL A 190 -5.40 1.30 -37.16
C VAL A 190 -4.13 0.44 -37.07
N PHE A 191 -4.32 -0.88 -37.16
CA PHE A 191 -3.26 -1.89 -37.11
C PHE A 191 -3.80 -3.26 -37.55
N ASP A 192 -2.94 -4.28 -37.61
CA ASP A 192 -3.35 -5.64 -37.94
C ASP A 192 -4.10 -6.28 -36.76
N ARG A 193 -5.43 -6.15 -36.73
CA ARG A 193 -6.26 -6.67 -35.64
C ARG A 193 -6.25 -8.18 -35.57
N ALA A 194 -6.15 -8.85 -36.72
CA ALA A 194 -6.08 -10.31 -36.80
C ALA A 194 -4.85 -10.86 -36.04
N LYS A 195 -3.69 -10.21 -36.17
CA LYS A 195 -2.47 -10.57 -35.42
C LYS A 195 -2.53 -10.22 -33.93
N SER A 196 -3.40 -9.31 -33.52
CA SER A 196 -3.58 -8.91 -32.11
C SER A 196 -4.57 -9.78 -31.32
N TYR A 197 -5.28 -10.69 -32.00
CA TYR A 197 -6.26 -11.57 -31.36
C TYR A 197 -5.60 -12.49 -30.33
N GLY A 198 -6.08 -12.45 -29.09
CA GLY A 198 -5.46 -13.19 -27.97
C GLY A 198 -4.18 -12.56 -27.43
N MET A 199 -3.91 -11.30 -27.75
CA MET A 199 -2.70 -10.58 -27.34
C MET A 199 -3.01 -9.37 -26.46
N ARG A 200 -2.04 -8.98 -25.64
CA ARG A 200 -2.01 -7.75 -24.84
C ARG A 200 -0.63 -7.08 -24.95
N LEU A 201 -0.45 -5.87 -24.42
CA LEU A 201 0.86 -5.18 -24.47
C LEU A 201 1.93 -5.93 -23.64
N ASP A 202 3.15 -6.09 -24.20
CA ASP A 202 4.31 -6.66 -23.49
C ASP A 202 5.08 -5.55 -22.76
N ILE A 203 4.42 -4.98 -21.75
CA ILE A 203 4.96 -3.91 -20.90
C ILE A 203 4.72 -4.26 -19.43
N PRO A 204 5.39 -3.59 -18.46
CA PRO A 204 5.16 -3.83 -17.04
C PRO A 204 3.67 -3.74 -16.64
N ALA A 205 3.23 -4.65 -15.76
CA ALA A 205 1.89 -4.68 -15.21
C ALA A 205 1.42 -3.31 -14.66
N GLY A 206 0.25 -2.85 -15.09
CA GLY A 206 -0.31 -1.56 -14.69
C GLY A 206 0.22 -0.34 -15.44
N ASN A 207 1.26 -0.47 -16.29
CA ASN A 207 1.67 0.61 -17.19
C ASN A 207 0.75 0.67 -18.42
N ALA A 208 0.92 1.72 -19.23
CA ALA A 208 0.18 1.93 -20.46
C ALA A 208 1.05 2.51 -21.57
N VAL A 209 0.62 2.34 -22.82
CA VAL A 209 1.16 3.05 -23.99
C VAL A 209 0.16 4.11 -24.41
N ARG A 210 0.65 5.34 -24.61
CA ARG A 210 -0.13 6.49 -25.04
C ARG A 210 0.11 6.78 -26.52
N PHE A 211 -0.96 7.14 -27.22
CA PHE A 211 -1.00 7.54 -28.61
C PHE A 211 -1.59 8.95 -28.68
N GLU A 212 -0.79 9.93 -29.08
CA GLU A 212 -1.30 11.27 -29.41
C GLU A 212 -2.03 11.26 -30.78
N PRO A 213 -2.86 12.28 -31.08
CA PRO A 213 -3.50 12.41 -32.39
C PRO A 213 -2.49 12.35 -33.54
N GLY A 214 -2.71 11.46 -34.51
CA GLY A 214 -1.83 11.25 -35.67
C GLY A 214 -0.55 10.46 -35.38
N GLU A 215 -0.32 10.04 -34.13
CA GLU A 215 0.92 9.35 -33.76
C GLU A 215 0.95 7.91 -34.28
N ILE A 216 2.16 7.47 -34.65
CA ILE A 216 2.41 6.09 -35.09
C ILE A 216 3.52 5.50 -34.21
N LYS A 217 3.25 4.35 -33.57
CA LYS A 217 4.23 3.61 -32.76
C LYS A 217 4.23 2.13 -33.08
N THR A 218 5.41 1.53 -33.07
CA THR A 218 5.52 0.06 -33.03
C THR A 218 5.46 -0.40 -31.59
N VAL A 219 4.53 -1.31 -31.28
CA VAL A 219 4.39 -1.89 -29.94
C VAL A 219 4.59 -3.41 -30.01
N THR A 220 5.20 -3.97 -28.97
CA THR A 220 5.27 -5.41 -28.78
C THR A 220 4.05 -5.88 -28.01
N LEU A 221 3.36 -6.87 -28.54
CA LEU A 221 2.28 -7.59 -27.88
C LEU A 221 2.75 -8.98 -27.47
N VAL A 222 2.14 -9.51 -26.42
CA VAL A 222 2.36 -10.84 -25.87
C VAL A 222 1.03 -11.57 -25.73
N GLU A 223 1.05 -12.88 -25.94
CA GLU A 223 -0.14 -13.74 -25.79
C GLU A 223 -0.67 -13.69 -24.35
N ILE A 224 -1.99 -13.68 -24.19
CA ILE A 224 -2.62 -13.83 -22.88
C ILE A 224 -2.32 -15.22 -22.29
N GLY A 225 -2.26 -15.31 -20.97
CA GLY A 225 -2.02 -16.56 -20.25
C GLY A 225 -3.32 -17.32 -19.94
N GLY A 226 -3.21 -18.29 -19.03
CA GLY A 226 -4.37 -18.97 -18.43
C GLY A 226 -5.22 -19.74 -19.44
N GLY A 227 -6.54 -19.68 -19.25
CA GLY A 227 -7.53 -20.32 -20.13
C GLY A 227 -7.61 -19.73 -21.55
N LYS A 228 -6.95 -18.59 -21.79
CA LYS A 228 -7.01 -17.81 -23.03
C LYS A 228 -8.44 -17.52 -23.45
N ILE A 229 -9.22 -16.94 -22.54
CA ILE A 229 -10.62 -16.55 -22.76
C ILE A 229 -10.72 -15.02 -22.67
N ILE A 230 -11.15 -14.39 -23.76
CA ILE A 230 -11.35 -12.94 -23.83
C ILE A 230 -12.76 -12.62 -23.36
N THR A 231 -12.90 -11.59 -22.54
CA THR A 231 -14.21 -11.01 -22.17
C THR A 231 -14.10 -9.49 -22.03
N GLY A 232 -15.21 -8.78 -22.23
CA GLY A 232 -15.32 -7.34 -22.04
C GLY A 232 -14.82 -6.53 -23.24
N GLY A 233 -14.29 -5.33 -22.98
CA GLY A 233 -13.84 -4.42 -24.03
C GLY A 233 -15.00 -3.91 -24.89
N ASN A 234 -14.91 -4.07 -26.21
CA ASN A 234 -15.98 -3.73 -27.14
C ASN A 234 -16.83 -4.95 -27.55
N ASN A 235 -16.65 -6.09 -26.88
CA ASN A 235 -17.32 -7.36 -27.16
C ASN A 235 -17.09 -7.88 -28.60
N LEU A 236 -15.94 -7.56 -29.22
CA LEU A 236 -15.61 -8.01 -30.57
C LEU A 236 -15.29 -9.49 -30.62
N CYS A 237 -14.71 -10.06 -29.56
CA CYS A 237 -14.28 -11.45 -29.56
C CYS A 237 -14.42 -12.17 -28.20
N ASN A 238 -15.51 -11.92 -27.47
CA ASN A 238 -15.81 -12.65 -26.24
C ASN A 238 -15.79 -14.18 -26.47
N GLY A 239 -15.07 -14.91 -25.62
CA GLY A 239 -14.94 -16.36 -25.67
C GLY A 239 -13.49 -16.86 -25.74
N PRO A 240 -13.30 -18.17 -25.85
CA PRO A 240 -11.97 -18.78 -25.96
C PRO A 240 -11.26 -18.36 -27.25
N VAL A 241 -9.95 -18.13 -27.16
CA VAL A 241 -9.10 -17.77 -28.30
C VAL A 241 -8.93 -18.98 -29.23
N ILE A 242 -9.83 -19.08 -30.21
CA ILE A 242 -9.84 -20.14 -31.24
C ILE A 242 -9.63 -19.51 -32.61
N LYS A 243 -8.58 -19.93 -33.33
CA LYS A 243 -8.24 -19.38 -34.66
C LYS A 243 -9.38 -19.50 -35.69
N LYS A 244 -10.21 -20.53 -35.58
CA LYS A 244 -11.38 -20.74 -36.46
C LYS A 244 -12.41 -19.62 -36.37
N ASN A 245 -12.49 -18.91 -35.24
CA ASN A 245 -13.45 -17.82 -35.02
C ASN A 245 -12.98 -16.50 -35.63
N LEU A 246 -11.71 -16.41 -36.05
CA LEU A 246 -11.10 -15.17 -36.52
C LEU A 246 -11.82 -14.54 -37.73
N PRO A 247 -12.31 -15.29 -38.74
CA PRO A 247 -13.06 -14.68 -39.84
C PRO A 247 -14.32 -13.94 -39.39
N GLU A 248 -15.08 -14.52 -38.46
CA GLU A 248 -16.30 -13.91 -37.92
C GLU A 248 -15.99 -12.68 -37.05
N ILE A 249 -14.91 -12.76 -36.25
CA ILE A 249 -14.42 -11.63 -35.45
C ILE A 249 -13.98 -10.48 -36.37
N MET A 250 -13.25 -10.78 -37.45
CA MET A 250 -12.80 -9.76 -38.41
C MET A 250 -13.97 -9.17 -39.21
N GLN A 251 -15.04 -9.94 -39.44
CA GLN A 251 -16.29 -9.40 -39.97
C GLN A 251 -16.89 -8.38 -39.00
N ARG A 252 -17.00 -8.70 -37.70
CA ARG A 252 -17.45 -7.75 -36.68
C ARG A 252 -16.57 -6.50 -36.60
N VAL A 253 -15.25 -6.65 -36.66
CA VAL A 253 -14.30 -5.52 -36.73
C VAL A 253 -14.65 -4.59 -37.89
N ALA A 254 -14.93 -5.13 -39.08
CA ALA A 254 -15.35 -4.34 -40.23
C ALA A 254 -16.74 -3.72 -40.04
N ASP A 255 -17.73 -4.49 -39.60
CA ASP A 255 -19.13 -4.06 -39.43
C ASP A 255 -19.25 -2.90 -38.41
N PHE A 256 -18.47 -2.93 -37.34
CA PHE A 256 -18.43 -1.87 -36.33
C PHE A 256 -17.42 -0.76 -36.63
N GLY A 257 -16.73 -0.81 -37.77
CA GLY A 257 -15.82 0.23 -38.23
C GLY A 257 -14.55 0.37 -37.38
N PHE A 258 -14.02 -0.73 -36.86
CA PHE A 258 -12.73 -0.74 -36.15
C PHE A 258 -11.57 -0.71 -37.14
N GLY A 259 -10.67 0.27 -36.96
CA GLY A 259 -9.50 0.47 -37.79
C GLY A 259 -8.66 -0.80 -37.89
N ASN A 260 -8.47 -1.28 -39.12
CA ASN A 260 -7.72 -2.49 -39.40
C ASN A 260 -6.89 -2.34 -40.67
N GLU A 261 -5.62 -2.72 -40.61
CA GLU A 261 -4.70 -2.72 -41.75
C GLU A 261 -3.78 -3.94 -41.67
N ILE A 262 -3.77 -4.77 -42.72
CA ILE A 262 -2.94 -5.98 -42.79
C ILE A 262 -1.46 -5.57 -42.92
N GLN A 263 -0.62 -6.05 -42.00
CA GLN A 263 0.81 -5.74 -42.03
C GLN A 263 1.61 -6.94 -42.53
N LYS A 264 2.33 -6.79 -43.65
CA LYS A 264 3.22 -7.83 -44.17
C LYS A 264 4.59 -7.82 -43.50
N ASP A 265 5.00 -6.65 -43.01
CA ASP A 265 6.28 -6.48 -42.33
C ASP A 265 6.30 -7.27 -41.02
N SER A 266 7.48 -7.80 -40.69
CA SER A 266 7.76 -8.43 -39.41
C SER A 266 8.79 -7.57 -38.68
N TYR A 267 8.48 -7.20 -37.46
CA TYR A 267 9.37 -6.44 -36.59
C TYR A 267 9.98 -7.36 -35.53
N PRO A 268 11.26 -7.17 -35.16
CA PRO A 268 11.89 -8.01 -34.14
C PRO A 268 11.18 -7.84 -32.80
N THR A 269 10.91 -8.95 -32.14
CA THR A 269 10.37 -8.97 -30.77
C THR A 269 11.45 -9.44 -29.80
N MET A 270 11.72 -8.67 -28.76
CA MET A 270 12.58 -9.08 -27.65
C MET A 270 11.74 -9.12 -26.36
N PRO A 271 11.98 -10.08 -25.46
CA PRO A 271 11.35 -10.07 -24.14
C PRO A 271 11.67 -8.76 -23.41
N TYR A 272 10.63 -8.14 -22.86
CA TYR A 272 10.82 -6.93 -22.07
C TYR A 272 11.59 -7.24 -20.77
N LYS A 273 12.65 -6.46 -20.51
CA LYS A 273 13.46 -6.54 -19.30
C LYS A 273 13.22 -5.32 -18.44
N ILE A 274 12.54 -5.48 -17.31
CA ILE A 274 12.36 -4.40 -16.34
C ILE A 274 13.60 -4.34 -15.43
N PRO A 275 14.23 -3.17 -15.24
CA PRO A 275 15.29 -3.02 -14.24
C PRO A 275 14.77 -3.42 -12.86
N ARG A 276 15.58 -4.18 -12.10
CA ARG A 276 15.13 -4.77 -10.83
C ARG A 276 14.69 -3.71 -9.80
N PHE A 277 15.39 -2.56 -9.77
CA PHE A 277 14.99 -1.42 -8.95
C PHE A 277 13.62 -0.84 -9.36
N SER A 278 13.34 -0.75 -10.66
CA SER A 278 12.03 -0.34 -11.16
C SER A 278 10.93 -1.35 -10.80
N TYR A 279 11.24 -2.65 -10.75
CA TYR A 279 10.30 -3.66 -10.27
C TYR A 279 9.96 -3.43 -8.79
N ILE A 280 10.98 -3.25 -7.94
CA ILE A 280 10.83 -2.96 -6.51
C ILE A 280 9.93 -1.75 -6.28
N LEU A 281 10.15 -0.65 -7.02
CA LEU A 281 9.32 0.56 -6.90
C LEU A 281 7.87 0.34 -7.35
N ASN A 282 7.61 -0.56 -8.30
CA ASN A 282 6.28 -0.74 -8.88
C ASN A 282 5.42 -1.78 -8.17
N TYR A 283 6.03 -2.83 -7.63
CA TYR A 283 5.35 -4.01 -7.10
C TYR A 283 5.91 -4.45 -5.74
N GLY A 284 6.91 -3.76 -5.20
CA GLY A 284 7.67 -4.20 -4.04
C GLY A 284 8.77 -5.23 -4.37
N PRO A 285 9.68 -5.50 -3.42
CA PRO A 285 10.72 -6.52 -3.50
C PRO A 285 10.25 -7.92 -3.93
N THR A 286 11.15 -8.67 -4.56
CA THR A 286 10.93 -10.05 -5.01
C THR A 286 12.09 -10.97 -4.58
N THR A 287 12.02 -12.27 -4.89
CA THR A 287 12.92 -13.34 -4.43
C THR A 287 14.41 -12.93 -4.45
N GLY A 288 15.04 -12.96 -3.28
CA GLY A 288 16.44 -12.62 -3.03
C GLY A 288 16.74 -11.13 -2.87
N ASP A 289 15.75 -10.25 -3.04
CA ASP A 289 15.85 -8.87 -2.55
C ASP A 289 15.75 -8.86 -1.03
N LYS A 290 16.29 -7.80 -0.42
CA LYS A 290 16.28 -7.63 1.03
C LYS A 290 15.58 -6.35 1.43
N VAL A 291 15.01 -6.34 2.64
CA VAL A 291 14.34 -5.17 3.21
C VAL A 291 14.80 -4.99 4.65
N ARG A 292 15.10 -3.75 5.03
CA ARG A 292 15.37 -3.41 6.42
C ARG A 292 14.06 -3.26 7.20
N LEU A 293 14.00 -3.82 8.40
CA LEU A 293 12.84 -3.63 9.27
C LEU A 293 12.97 -2.30 10.03
N GLY A 294 12.18 -1.30 9.64
CA GLY A 294 12.25 0.04 10.22
C GLY A 294 13.66 0.62 10.17
N ASP A 295 14.08 1.25 11.27
CA ASP A 295 15.42 1.77 11.52
C ASP A 295 16.35 0.76 12.22
N THR A 296 15.95 -0.50 12.32
CA THR A 296 16.74 -1.55 12.98
C THR A 296 17.91 -2.05 12.13
N MET A 297 18.77 -2.88 12.73
CA MET A 297 19.81 -3.62 12.01
C MET A 297 19.32 -4.91 11.36
N LEU A 298 18.05 -5.27 11.54
CA LEU A 298 17.48 -6.49 10.98
C LEU A 298 17.19 -6.28 9.50
N ILE A 299 17.64 -7.24 8.69
CA ILE A 299 17.42 -7.28 7.25
C ILE A 299 16.81 -8.63 6.91
N ILE A 300 15.61 -8.60 6.33
CA ILE A 300 14.90 -9.78 5.84
C ILE A 300 15.19 -9.98 4.36
N GLU A 301 15.26 -11.23 3.90
CA GLU A 301 15.42 -11.58 2.48
C GLU A 301 14.13 -12.25 2.00
N ILE A 302 13.63 -11.88 0.82
CA ILE A 302 12.46 -12.52 0.23
C ILE A 302 12.85 -13.93 -0.20
N GLU A 303 12.31 -14.95 0.47
CA GLU A 303 12.66 -16.36 0.27
C GLU A 303 11.98 -16.93 -0.97
N LYS A 304 10.75 -16.49 -1.24
CA LYS A 304 9.92 -16.93 -2.36
C LYS A 304 8.96 -15.84 -2.81
N ASP A 305 8.75 -15.73 -4.12
CA ASP A 305 7.70 -14.91 -4.73
C ASP A 305 6.72 -15.84 -5.49
N PHE A 306 5.43 -15.63 -5.29
CA PHE A 306 4.36 -16.35 -5.98
C PHE A 306 3.92 -15.67 -7.29
N ALA A 307 4.42 -14.46 -7.57
CA ALA A 307 4.11 -13.75 -8.80
C ALA A 307 4.61 -14.51 -10.05
N VAL A 308 3.85 -14.35 -11.14
CA VAL A 308 4.31 -14.65 -12.49
C VAL A 308 4.67 -13.29 -13.11
N TYR A 309 5.97 -13.05 -13.33
CA TYR A 309 6.45 -11.71 -13.66
C TYR A 309 5.80 -11.15 -14.92
N GLY A 310 5.14 -9.99 -14.80
CA GLY A 310 4.34 -9.36 -15.85
C GLY A 310 2.83 -9.54 -15.72
N ASP A 311 2.35 -10.41 -14.83
CA ASP A 311 0.93 -10.61 -14.46
C ASP A 311 0.66 -10.18 -12.99
N GLU A 312 1.41 -9.20 -12.47
CA GLU A 312 1.19 -8.65 -11.12
C GLU A 312 -0.20 -8.00 -10.99
N CYS A 313 -0.90 -8.27 -9.89
CA CYS A 313 -2.20 -7.68 -9.60
C CYS A 313 -2.05 -6.23 -9.16
N LYS A 314 -2.30 -5.27 -10.06
CA LYS A 314 -2.23 -3.83 -9.76
C LYS A 314 -3.56 -3.13 -10.02
N PHE A 315 -4.11 -2.48 -9.01
CA PHE A 315 -5.38 -1.75 -9.09
C PHE A 315 -5.20 -0.26 -9.37
N GLY A 316 -6.12 0.33 -10.13
CA GLY A 316 -6.17 1.76 -10.45
C GLY A 316 -6.55 2.05 -11.91
N GLY A 317 -6.72 3.34 -12.22
CA GLY A 317 -7.08 3.80 -13.57
C GLY A 317 -6.13 3.28 -14.64
N GLY A 318 -6.66 2.52 -15.61
CA GLY A 318 -5.87 1.96 -16.71
C GLY A 318 -4.97 0.78 -16.34
N LYS A 319 -5.04 0.24 -15.11
CA LYS A 319 -4.16 -0.85 -14.65
C LYS A 319 -4.74 -2.25 -14.93
N VAL A 320 -4.31 -3.24 -14.15
CA VAL A 320 -4.50 -4.68 -14.39
C VAL A 320 -5.85 -5.19 -13.93
N LEU A 321 -6.24 -4.90 -12.69
CA LEU A 321 -7.49 -5.38 -12.08
C LEU A 321 -8.68 -4.59 -12.63
N ARG A 322 -9.10 -4.96 -13.85
CA ARG A 322 -10.27 -4.45 -14.57
C ARG A 322 -10.95 -5.63 -15.27
N GLU A 323 -12.24 -5.48 -15.54
CA GLU A 323 -13.08 -6.54 -16.11
C GLU A 323 -12.46 -7.17 -17.36
N GLY A 324 -12.51 -8.50 -17.40
CA GLY A 324 -11.95 -9.34 -18.47
C GLY A 324 -10.43 -9.37 -18.55
N MET A 325 -9.73 -8.53 -17.77
CA MET A 325 -8.29 -8.46 -17.67
C MET A 325 -7.86 -9.20 -16.40
N GLY A 326 -7.28 -8.54 -15.40
CA GLY A 326 -6.99 -9.16 -14.10
C GLY A 326 -8.21 -9.41 -13.21
N GLN A 327 -9.37 -8.82 -13.52
CA GLN A 327 -10.64 -9.12 -12.86
C GLN A 327 -11.46 -10.05 -13.77
N ALA A 328 -11.76 -11.25 -13.30
CA ALA A 328 -12.54 -12.25 -14.01
C ALA A 328 -13.99 -11.80 -14.22
N SER A 329 -14.48 -12.03 -15.43
CA SER A 329 -15.88 -11.74 -15.82
C SER A 329 -16.77 -12.96 -15.54
N PHE A 330 -18.08 -12.73 -15.41
CA PHE A 330 -19.08 -13.79 -15.31
C PHE A 330 -18.87 -14.79 -14.15
N ARG A 331 -18.35 -14.30 -13.01
CA ARG A 331 -18.20 -15.09 -11.79
C ARG A 331 -19.18 -14.60 -10.72
N LEU A 332 -19.78 -15.54 -10.00
CA LEU A 332 -20.61 -15.25 -8.83
C LEU A 332 -19.73 -14.88 -7.63
N SER A 333 -20.30 -14.19 -6.64
CA SER A 333 -19.58 -13.88 -5.39
C SER A 333 -19.00 -15.13 -4.73
N SER A 334 -19.71 -16.27 -4.74
CA SER A 334 -19.21 -17.54 -4.19
C SER A 334 -17.97 -18.12 -4.89
N GLN A 335 -17.61 -17.59 -6.07
CA GLN A 335 -16.49 -18.07 -6.89
C GLN A 335 -15.29 -17.11 -6.85
N VAL A 336 -15.41 -15.97 -6.17
CA VAL A 336 -14.39 -14.93 -6.13
C VAL A 336 -14.12 -14.49 -4.70
N LEU A 337 -12.96 -13.86 -4.50
CA LEU A 337 -12.58 -13.29 -3.21
C LEU A 337 -13.52 -12.15 -2.80
N ASP A 338 -13.70 -11.95 -1.50
CA ASP A 338 -14.34 -10.72 -0.99
C ASP A 338 -13.33 -9.56 -0.99
N THR A 339 -12.07 -9.86 -0.65
CA THR A 339 -10.97 -8.88 -0.70
C THR A 339 -9.68 -9.57 -1.10
N VAL A 340 -8.84 -8.89 -1.87
CA VAL A 340 -7.46 -9.30 -2.15
C VAL A 340 -6.48 -8.23 -1.65
N ILE A 341 -5.46 -8.66 -0.90
CA ILE A 341 -4.29 -7.82 -0.59
C ILE A 341 -3.23 -8.15 -1.64
N THR A 342 -2.87 -7.19 -2.49
CA THR A 342 -1.99 -7.45 -3.65
C THR A 342 -0.52 -7.24 -3.31
N ASN A 343 0.37 -8.05 -3.86
CA ASN A 343 1.83 -7.82 -3.86
C ASN A 343 2.44 -7.51 -2.48
N CYS A 344 2.01 -8.17 -1.40
CA CYS A 344 2.53 -7.89 -0.06
C CYS A 344 3.75 -8.75 0.27
N ILE A 345 4.70 -8.20 1.04
CA ILE A 345 5.73 -9.00 1.70
C ILE A 345 5.11 -9.57 2.96
N ILE A 346 4.97 -10.88 3.06
CA ILE A 346 4.49 -11.58 4.25
C ILE A 346 5.71 -11.91 5.12
N VAL A 347 5.67 -11.49 6.37
CA VAL A 347 6.65 -11.90 7.40
C VAL A 347 5.90 -12.69 8.45
N ASP A 348 6.09 -14.00 8.45
CA ASP A 348 5.37 -14.91 9.33
C ASP A 348 6.25 -16.10 9.75
N ALA A 349 6.02 -16.62 10.95
CA ALA A 349 6.81 -17.72 11.51
C ALA A 349 6.56 -19.07 10.82
N VAL A 350 5.37 -19.27 10.24
CA VAL A 350 4.98 -20.52 9.56
C VAL A 350 5.18 -20.40 8.06
N GLN A 351 4.80 -19.27 7.45
CA GLN A 351 4.94 -19.06 6.01
C GLN A 351 6.37 -18.67 5.58
N GLY A 352 7.19 -18.16 6.51
CA GLY A 352 8.50 -17.58 6.19
C GLY A 352 8.39 -16.13 5.73
N ILE A 353 9.41 -15.67 4.99
CA ILE A 353 9.44 -14.32 4.40
C ILE A 353 9.16 -14.44 2.91
N VAL A 354 7.89 -14.30 2.53
CA VAL A 354 7.44 -14.53 1.14
C VAL A 354 6.78 -13.31 0.53
N LYS A 355 6.68 -13.28 -0.79
CA LYS A 355 5.96 -12.27 -1.56
C LYS A 355 4.76 -12.92 -2.24
N ALA A 356 3.56 -12.45 -1.93
CA ALA A 356 2.32 -13.04 -2.45
C ALA A 356 1.16 -12.03 -2.44
N ASP A 357 0.09 -12.42 -3.13
CA ASP A 357 -1.24 -11.89 -2.87
C ASP A 357 -1.89 -12.70 -1.72
N VAL A 358 -2.77 -12.08 -0.95
CA VAL A 358 -3.56 -12.73 0.12
C VAL A 358 -5.04 -12.57 -0.17
N GLY A 359 -5.77 -13.69 -0.23
CA GLY A 359 -7.20 -13.73 -0.49
C GLY A 359 -8.00 -13.84 0.80
N ILE A 360 -9.03 -13.01 0.92
CA ILE A 360 -9.97 -13.01 2.05
C ILE A 360 -11.36 -13.40 1.54
N LYS A 361 -11.99 -14.34 2.24
CA LYS A 361 -13.37 -14.78 2.03
C LYS A 361 -14.05 -15.01 3.37
N ASP A 362 -15.25 -14.47 3.56
CA ASP A 362 -16.06 -14.59 4.78
C ASP A 362 -15.27 -14.24 6.06
N GLY A 363 -14.48 -13.16 5.99
CA GLY A 363 -13.64 -12.68 7.09
C GLY A 363 -12.41 -13.54 7.40
N LYS A 364 -12.09 -14.54 6.58
CA LYS A 364 -10.95 -15.45 6.78
C LYS A 364 -9.96 -15.38 5.63
N ILE A 365 -8.68 -15.62 5.94
CA ILE A 365 -7.67 -15.87 4.91
C ILE A 365 -8.02 -17.21 4.25
N CYS A 366 -8.39 -17.19 2.97
CA CYS A 366 -8.78 -18.40 2.24
C CYS A 366 -7.61 -18.97 1.41
N ALA A 367 -6.66 -18.14 0.99
CA ALA A 367 -5.46 -18.57 0.28
C ALA A 367 -4.36 -17.49 0.29
N ILE A 368 -3.11 -17.93 0.15
CA ILE A 368 -1.92 -17.11 -0.06
C ILE A 368 -1.25 -17.62 -1.33
N GLY A 369 -0.98 -16.75 -2.30
CA GLY A 369 -0.45 -17.17 -3.59
C GLY A 369 -0.54 -16.10 -4.66
N LYS A 370 -0.86 -16.52 -5.89
CA LYS A 370 -1.07 -15.61 -7.02
C LYS A 370 -2.56 -15.41 -7.24
N ALA A 371 -3.04 -14.18 -7.09
CA ALA A 371 -4.41 -13.83 -7.44
C ALA A 371 -4.56 -13.44 -8.91
N GLY A 372 -5.81 -13.12 -9.30
CA GLY A 372 -6.14 -12.48 -10.57
C GLY A 372 -7.22 -13.25 -11.32
N ASN A 373 -7.10 -13.26 -12.65
CA ASN A 373 -8.09 -13.87 -13.54
C ASN A 373 -7.50 -15.12 -14.23
N PRO A 374 -7.96 -16.33 -13.90
CA PRO A 374 -7.44 -17.56 -14.51
C PRO A 374 -7.74 -17.67 -16.01
N ASP A 375 -8.66 -16.85 -16.54
CA ASP A 375 -9.00 -16.84 -17.96
C ASP A 375 -7.89 -16.22 -18.82
N VAL A 376 -7.03 -15.35 -18.25
CA VAL A 376 -6.01 -14.59 -19.01
C VAL A 376 -4.64 -14.53 -18.34
N MET A 377 -4.50 -15.08 -17.13
CA MET A 377 -3.25 -15.12 -16.36
C MET A 377 -2.86 -16.56 -16.02
N GLU A 378 -1.57 -16.86 -16.09
CA GLU A 378 -1.04 -18.16 -15.66
C GLU A 378 -0.86 -18.22 -14.14
N GLY A 379 -0.95 -19.42 -13.57
CA GLY A 379 -0.58 -19.66 -12.18
C GLY A 379 -1.52 -19.08 -11.12
N VAL A 380 -2.72 -18.60 -11.50
CA VAL A 380 -3.71 -18.14 -10.51
C VAL A 380 -4.05 -19.29 -9.57
N THR A 381 -3.79 -19.07 -8.28
CA THR A 381 -3.95 -20.09 -7.24
C THR A 381 -5.44 -20.43 -7.07
N PRO A 382 -5.81 -21.71 -6.91
CA PRO A 382 -7.20 -22.10 -6.66
C PRO A 382 -7.80 -21.31 -5.49
N GLY A 383 -8.99 -20.74 -5.69
CA GLY A 383 -9.64 -19.89 -4.69
C GLY A 383 -9.18 -18.43 -4.66
N MET A 384 -8.24 -18.01 -5.52
CA MET A 384 -7.74 -16.62 -5.57
C MET A 384 -8.23 -15.83 -6.79
N VAL A 385 -9.45 -16.12 -7.24
CA VAL A 385 -10.05 -15.40 -8.37
C VAL A 385 -10.52 -14.02 -7.91
N VAL A 386 -10.08 -12.98 -8.61
CA VAL A 386 -10.57 -11.61 -8.43
C VAL A 386 -11.75 -11.40 -9.39
N GLY A 387 -12.90 -10.96 -8.87
CA GLY A 387 -14.09 -10.69 -9.67
C GLY A 387 -14.71 -9.33 -9.37
N VAL A 388 -15.90 -9.09 -9.92
CA VAL A 388 -16.64 -7.83 -9.73
C VAL A 388 -17.02 -7.56 -8.27
N SER A 389 -17.10 -8.60 -7.44
CA SER A 389 -17.43 -8.51 -6.01
C SER A 389 -16.20 -8.56 -5.10
N THR A 390 -14.99 -8.35 -5.63
CA THR A 390 -13.74 -8.38 -4.88
C THR A 390 -13.21 -6.97 -4.64
N GLU A 391 -13.03 -6.58 -3.38
CA GLU A 391 -12.30 -5.38 -2.98
C GLU A 391 -10.78 -5.57 -3.08
N VAL A 392 -10.02 -4.49 -3.23
CA VAL A 392 -8.56 -4.51 -3.34
C VAL A 392 -7.91 -3.63 -2.27
N ILE A 393 -6.98 -4.23 -1.52
CA ILE A 393 -6.02 -3.53 -0.67
C ILE A 393 -4.64 -3.61 -1.35
N ALA A 394 -4.04 -2.46 -1.66
CA ALA A 394 -2.71 -2.41 -2.27
C ALA A 394 -1.62 -2.71 -1.23
N GLY A 395 -1.01 -3.89 -1.30
CA GLY A 395 0.09 -4.31 -0.45
C GLY A 395 1.48 -4.11 -1.07
N GLU A 396 1.57 -3.68 -2.34
CA GLU A 396 2.85 -3.35 -2.95
C GLU A 396 3.64 -2.32 -2.12
N GLY A 397 4.91 -2.64 -1.83
CA GLY A 397 5.78 -1.81 -1.00
C GLY A 397 5.53 -1.93 0.51
N HIS A 398 4.58 -2.75 0.96
CA HIS A 398 4.24 -2.93 2.37
C HIS A 398 4.60 -4.34 2.88
N ILE A 399 4.79 -4.43 4.20
CA ILE A 399 4.94 -5.69 4.92
C ILE A 399 3.60 -6.01 5.59
N LEU A 400 3.14 -7.25 5.42
CA LEU A 400 1.97 -7.83 6.06
C LEU A 400 2.43 -8.84 7.11
N THR A 401 1.89 -8.72 8.32
CA THR A 401 2.09 -9.66 9.42
C THR A 401 0.74 -10.13 9.95
N ALA A 402 0.73 -11.20 10.75
CA ALA A 402 -0.40 -11.44 11.63
C ALA A 402 -0.59 -10.26 12.60
N GLY A 403 -1.83 -10.04 13.05
CA GLY A 403 -2.09 -9.11 14.15
C GLY A 403 -1.48 -9.64 15.45
N GLY A 404 -0.94 -8.75 16.26
CA GLY A 404 -0.29 -9.12 17.51
C GLY A 404 -1.27 -9.72 18.52
N ILE A 405 -0.76 -10.64 19.34
CA ILE A 405 -1.50 -11.30 20.42
C ILE A 405 -0.78 -10.98 21.73
N ASP A 406 -1.40 -10.18 22.59
CA ASP A 406 -0.89 -9.92 23.94
C ASP A 406 -1.64 -10.80 24.94
N THR A 407 -0.90 -11.62 25.67
CA THR A 407 -1.44 -12.62 26.60
C THR A 407 -1.28 -12.27 28.08
N HIS A 408 -0.81 -11.06 28.39
CA HIS A 408 -0.64 -10.59 29.76
C HIS A 408 -1.33 -9.24 29.97
N ILE A 409 -2.61 -9.17 29.64
CA ILE A 409 -3.37 -7.91 29.74
C ILE A 409 -4.02 -7.75 31.11
N HIS A 410 -3.75 -6.60 31.73
CA HIS A 410 -4.55 -6.10 32.83
C HIS A 410 -5.65 -5.19 32.27
N PHE A 411 -6.91 -5.61 32.32
CA PHE A 411 -8.05 -4.80 31.82
C PHE A 411 -8.42 -3.67 32.80
N ILE A 412 -7.50 -2.73 32.99
CA ILE A 412 -7.59 -1.61 33.95
C ILE A 412 -8.55 -0.52 33.45
N CYS A 413 -8.54 -0.24 32.15
CA CYS A 413 -9.35 0.80 31.53
C CYS A 413 -9.57 0.49 30.04
N PRO A 414 -10.63 0.99 29.39
CA PRO A 414 -10.88 0.70 27.97
C PRO A 414 -9.92 1.42 27.00
N GLN A 415 -9.18 2.45 27.44
CA GLN A 415 -8.27 3.21 26.58
C GLN A 415 -7.14 2.34 26.03
N LEU A 416 -6.63 1.40 26.84
CA LEU A 416 -5.57 0.47 26.42
C LEU A 416 -5.98 -0.40 25.22
N VAL A 417 -7.28 -0.63 25.00
CA VAL A 417 -7.78 -1.36 23.83
C VAL A 417 -7.52 -0.56 22.55
N ARG A 418 -7.73 0.76 22.61
CA ARG A 418 -7.45 1.67 21.48
C ARG A 418 -5.96 1.75 21.20
N ASP A 419 -5.13 1.80 22.24
CA ASP A 419 -3.68 1.83 22.10
C ASP A 419 -3.14 0.50 21.54
N ALA A 420 -3.69 -0.62 22.02
CA ALA A 420 -3.32 -1.96 21.55
C ALA A 420 -3.62 -2.11 20.05
N ILE A 421 -4.84 -1.82 19.60
CA ILE A 421 -5.17 -1.92 18.16
C ILE A 421 -4.38 -0.93 17.30
N ALA A 422 -4.14 0.30 17.79
CA ALA A 422 -3.32 1.29 17.08
C ALA A 422 -1.86 0.84 16.92
N SER A 423 -1.35 0.02 17.84
CA SER A 423 -0.01 -0.59 17.76
C SER A 423 0.06 -1.88 16.93
N GLY A 424 -1.07 -2.36 16.39
CA GLY A 424 -1.16 -3.58 15.59
C GLY A 424 -1.51 -4.84 16.36
N MET A 425 -1.96 -4.74 17.62
CA MET A 425 -2.54 -5.88 18.33
C MET A 425 -3.97 -6.12 17.87
N THR A 426 -4.38 -7.38 17.73
CA THR A 426 -5.77 -7.74 17.37
C THR A 426 -6.40 -8.68 18.38
N THR A 427 -5.62 -9.19 19.33
CA THR A 427 -6.08 -10.13 20.36
C THR A 427 -5.49 -9.76 21.71
N MET A 428 -6.34 -9.69 22.74
CA MET A 428 -5.97 -9.37 24.11
C MET A 428 -6.46 -10.48 25.05
N ILE A 429 -5.52 -11.13 25.74
CA ILE A 429 -5.81 -12.16 26.73
C ILE A 429 -5.25 -11.71 28.08
N GLY A 430 -6.06 -11.84 29.12
CA GLY A 430 -5.69 -11.50 30.49
C GLY A 430 -6.92 -11.33 31.36
N GLY A 431 -6.87 -10.50 32.40
CA GLY A 431 -8.00 -10.37 33.32
C GLY A 431 -8.11 -8.99 33.95
N GLY A 432 -9.31 -8.64 34.38
CA GLY A 432 -9.56 -7.37 35.02
C GLY A 432 -11.03 -6.97 35.05
N THR A 433 -11.36 -6.00 35.91
CA THR A 433 -12.72 -5.51 36.10
C THR A 433 -12.75 -3.97 36.11
N GLY A 434 -11.80 -3.35 35.42
CA GLY A 434 -11.54 -1.90 35.48
C GLY A 434 -10.47 -1.54 36.52
N PRO A 435 -10.44 -0.30 37.04
CA PRO A 435 -9.31 0.22 37.79
C PRO A 435 -9.25 -0.23 39.26
N ALA A 436 -9.89 -1.36 39.58
CA ALA A 436 -9.88 -1.97 40.90
C ALA A 436 -8.46 -2.41 41.31
N THR A 437 -8.16 -2.38 42.61
CA THR A 437 -6.85 -2.76 43.15
C THR A 437 -6.42 -4.16 42.72
N GLY A 438 -7.36 -5.11 42.68
CA GLY A 438 -7.10 -6.47 42.21
C GLY A 438 -6.61 -6.51 40.75
N THR A 439 -7.29 -5.81 39.85
CA THR A 439 -6.92 -5.74 38.44
C THR A 439 -5.60 -5.00 38.20
N LYS A 440 -5.32 -3.95 38.97
CA LYS A 440 -4.03 -3.25 38.91
C LYS A 440 -2.84 -4.14 39.28
N ALA A 441 -3.08 -5.18 40.08
CA ALA A 441 -2.04 -6.10 40.55
C ALA A 441 -2.01 -7.44 39.81
N THR A 442 -3.16 -7.93 39.35
CA THR A 442 -3.33 -9.30 38.83
C THR A 442 -4.22 -9.30 37.60
N THR A 443 -3.89 -10.13 36.61
CA THR A 443 -4.71 -10.40 35.42
C THR A 443 -5.86 -11.35 35.77
N CYS A 444 -6.78 -10.91 36.64
CA CYS A 444 -7.91 -11.72 37.07
C CYS A 444 -9.22 -10.95 36.89
N SER A 445 -10.20 -11.61 36.28
CA SER A 445 -11.62 -11.24 36.26
C SER A 445 -12.35 -12.17 37.25
N PRO A 446 -12.40 -11.87 38.56
CA PRO A 446 -12.78 -12.85 39.57
C PRO A 446 -14.29 -13.09 39.57
N GLY A 447 -14.69 -14.35 39.45
CA GLY A 447 -16.08 -14.79 39.60
C GLY A 447 -16.98 -14.55 38.36
N PRO A 448 -18.12 -15.27 38.28
CA PRO A 448 -18.97 -15.29 37.07
C PRO A 448 -19.51 -13.93 36.63
N HIS A 449 -19.90 -13.08 37.59
CA HIS A 449 -20.54 -11.80 37.31
C HIS A 449 -19.60 -10.82 36.59
N HIS A 450 -18.35 -10.78 37.01
CA HIS A 450 -17.35 -9.92 36.40
C HIS A 450 -16.93 -10.41 35.02
N ILE A 451 -16.79 -11.73 34.84
CA ILE A 451 -16.49 -12.31 33.52
C ILE A 451 -17.60 -11.96 32.53
N ARG A 452 -18.87 -12.16 32.91
CA ARG A 452 -20.02 -11.79 32.09
C ARG A 452 -19.98 -10.31 31.66
N PHE A 453 -19.80 -9.39 32.60
CA PHE A 453 -19.77 -7.97 32.26
C PHE A 453 -18.58 -7.55 31.42
N MET A 454 -17.42 -8.20 31.59
CA MET A 454 -16.28 -7.92 30.72
C MET A 454 -16.58 -8.36 29.28
N ILE A 455 -17.17 -9.55 29.08
CA ILE A 455 -17.62 -10.00 27.76
C ILE A 455 -18.61 -9.00 27.15
N GLU A 456 -19.69 -8.67 27.87
CA GLU A 456 -20.70 -7.70 27.41
C GLU A 456 -20.09 -6.32 27.12
N SER A 457 -19.17 -5.85 27.96
CA SER A 457 -18.52 -4.54 27.78
C SER A 457 -17.60 -4.50 26.57
N THR A 458 -17.04 -5.63 26.13
CA THR A 458 -16.08 -5.66 25.02
C THR A 458 -16.68 -6.01 23.67
N ASP A 459 -17.96 -6.40 23.62
CA ASP A 459 -18.65 -6.87 22.40
C ASP A 459 -18.71 -5.81 21.28
N GLY A 460 -18.50 -4.53 21.62
CA GLY A 460 -18.43 -3.43 20.65
C GLY A 460 -17.04 -3.13 20.08
N PHE A 461 -15.98 -3.80 20.54
CA PHE A 461 -14.61 -3.56 20.05
C PHE A 461 -14.23 -4.52 18.91
N PRO A 462 -13.53 -4.03 17.86
CA PRO A 462 -13.09 -4.86 16.74
C PRO A 462 -11.81 -5.65 17.09
N MET A 463 -11.84 -6.43 18.17
CA MET A 463 -10.70 -7.21 18.66
C MET A 463 -11.17 -8.55 19.24
N ASN A 464 -10.27 -9.52 19.30
CA ASN A 464 -10.52 -10.77 20.01
C ASN A 464 -10.15 -10.60 21.50
N PHE A 465 -10.99 -11.11 22.40
CA PHE A 465 -10.76 -11.03 23.85
C PHE A 465 -10.75 -12.42 24.49
N GLY A 466 -9.88 -12.59 25.48
CA GLY A 466 -9.88 -13.73 26.38
C GLY A 466 -9.73 -13.28 27.82
N PHE A 467 -10.62 -13.75 28.70
CA PHE A 467 -10.62 -13.36 30.11
C PHE A 467 -10.12 -14.51 31.00
N THR A 468 -9.21 -14.22 31.92
CA THR A 468 -8.65 -15.17 32.88
C THR A 468 -9.26 -14.97 34.26
N GLY A 469 -9.56 -16.08 34.93
CA GLY A 469 -10.11 -16.09 36.27
C GLY A 469 -9.04 -15.83 37.35
N LYS A 470 -9.44 -15.97 38.61
CA LYS A 470 -8.49 -16.05 39.73
C LYS A 470 -8.26 -17.52 40.09
N GLY A 471 -7.07 -18.00 39.78
CA GLY A 471 -6.65 -19.38 40.07
C GLY A 471 -6.10 -19.63 41.48
N ASN A 472 -5.82 -18.57 42.25
CA ASN A 472 -5.20 -18.69 43.57
C ASN A 472 -6.18 -19.23 44.61
N THR A 473 -6.22 -20.55 44.78
CA THR A 473 -6.98 -21.25 45.83
C THR A 473 -6.20 -22.46 46.33
N THR A 474 -6.44 -22.86 47.58
CA THR A 474 -5.80 -24.03 48.22
C THR A 474 -6.76 -25.20 48.37
N ASP A 475 -7.88 -25.20 47.63
CA ASP A 475 -8.87 -26.26 47.70
C ASP A 475 -8.22 -27.63 47.41
N PHE A 476 -8.26 -28.51 48.41
CA PHE A 476 -7.65 -29.84 48.36
C PHE A 476 -8.59 -30.89 47.76
N GLY A 477 -9.79 -30.51 47.32
CA GLY A 477 -10.69 -31.37 46.57
C GLY A 477 -10.12 -31.75 45.20
N LYS A 478 -10.62 -32.85 44.61
CA LYS A 478 -10.22 -33.26 43.24
C LYS A 478 -10.54 -32.21 42.17
N LEU A 479 -11.57 -31.38 42.41
CA LEU A 479 -12.02 -30.32 41.52
C LEU A 479 -12.55 -29.15 42.36
N SER A 480 -11.94 -27.97 42.23
CA SER A 480 -12.39 -26.80 42.97
C SER A 480 -13.58 -26.13 42.29
N GLN A 481 -14.75 -26.15 42.94
CA GLN A 481 -15.97 -25.53 42.40
C GLN A 481 -15.82 -24.02 42.18
N SER A 482 -15.01 -23.35 43.01
CA SER A 482 -14.69 -21.92 42.86
C SER A 482 -13.89 -21.58 41.59
N LEU A 483 -13.16 -22.56 41.03
CA LEU A 483 -12.49 -22.41 39.74
C LEU A 483 -13.44 -22.79 38.59
N VAL A 484 -14.21 -23.86 38.77
CA VAL A 484 -15.19 -24.34 37.78
C VAL A 484 -16.19 -23.25 37.43
N GLU A 485 -16.76 -22.56 38.41
CA GLU A 485 -17.76 -21.51 38.15
C GLU A 485 -17.21 -20.37 37.26
N GLN A 486 -15.92 -20.05 37.37
CA GLN A 486 -15.28 -19.02 36.57
C GLN A 486 -15.08 -19.49 35.12
N ILE A 487 -14.66 -20.75 34.94
CA ILE A 487 -14.48 -21.36 33.62
C ILE A 487 -15.83 -21.48 32.91
N GLU A 488 -16.86 -21.98 33.60
CA GLU A 488 -18.23 -22.08 33.06
C GLU A 488 -18.82 -20.72 32.69
N ALA A 489 -18.43 -19.66 33.41
CA ALA A 489 -18.84 -18.29 33.09
C ALA A 489 -18.12 -17.69 31.87
N GLY A 490 -17.07 -18.34 31.36
CA GLY A 490 -16.32 -17.91 30.17
C GLY A 490 -14.86 -17.57 30.42
N ALA A 491 -14.29 -17.85 31.59
CA ALA A 491 -12.84 -17.76 31.76
C ALA A 491 -12.12 -18.80 30.89
N ILE A 492 -11.08 -18.37 30.17
CA ILE A 492 -10.29 -19.24 29.28
C ILE A 492 -8.98 -19.73 29.92
N GLY A 493 -8.71 -19.35 31.18
CA GLY A 493 -7.50 -19.69 31.90
C GLY A 493 -7.44 -19.13 33.32
#